data_AF-A0A2W4RN47-F1
#
_entry.id   AF-A0A2W4RN47-F1
#
_cell.length_a   1.000
_cell.length_b   1.000
_cell.length_c   1.000
_cell.angle_alpha   90.00
_cell.angle_beta   90.00
_cell.angle_gamma   90.00
#
_symmetry.space_group_name_H-M   'P 1'
#
loop_
_entity.id
_entity.type
_entity.pdbx_description
1 polymer ?
#
loop_
_entity_poly.entity_id
_entity_poly.type
_entity_poly.pdbx_seq_one_letter_code
_entity_poly.pdbx_strand_id
1 'polypeptide(L)'
;MHLTVDLLANPAAHSFHDALKAILIYLAINLVWAIGLWQGTRKVTEVAPPYWLAYFLALPSLLFYLPAMATILNDIITHQFHFAERFILVFCLVVATQILGVFYAVAIRNPRNGMPIGLQDGMAVSLWMWLFSLPIGLALLWLNDHMKII
;
A
#
# COMPACT_ATOMS: atom_id res chain seq x y z
N MET A 1 -7.74 -10.07 6.33
CA MET A 1 -8.49 -9.24 5.36
C MET A 1 -9.95 -9.14 5.76
N HIS A 2 -10.62 -10.27 6.04
CA HIS A 2 -11.95 -10.30 6.65
C HIS A 2 -12.01 -9.48 7.93
N LEU A 3 -11.05 -9.63 8.86
CA LEU A 3 -11.02 -8.86 10.11
C LEU A 3 -10.96 -7.33 9.91
N THR A 4 -10.27 -6.83 8.89
CA THR A 4 -10.20 -5.39 8.63
C THR A 4 -11.45 -4.84 7.97
N VAL A 5 -12.03 -5.61 7.05
CA VAL A 5 -13.29 -5.27 6.39
C VAL A 5 -14.44 -5.34 7.41
N ASP A 6 -14.44 -6.34 8.30
CA ASP A 6 -15.42 -6.50 9.39
C ASP A 6 -15.25 -5.42 10.47
N LEU A 7 -14.01 -5.03 10.83
CA LEU A 7 -13.74 -3.88 11.71
C LEU A 7 -14.27 -2.56 11.13
N LEU A 8 -14.21 -2.36 9.82
CA LEU A 8 -14.71 -1.14 9.18
C LEU A 8 -16.23 -1.19 8.94
N ALA A 9 -16.79 -2.37 8.65
CA ALA A 9 -18.21 -2.56 8.37
C ALA A 9 -19.07 -2.66 9.64
N ASN A 10 -18.54 -3.21 10.73
CA ASN A 10 -19.24 -3.33 12.01
C ASN A 10 -18.30 -3.09 13.21
N PRO A 11 -17.82 -1.85 13.40
CA PRO A 11 -16.88 -1.51 14.48
C PRO A 11 -17.46 -1.76 15.89
N ALA A 12 -18.78 -1.78 16.04
CA ALA A 12 -19.45 -2.04 17.32
C ALA A 12 -19.42 -3.53 17.74
N ALA A 13 -19.17 -4.45 16.81
CA ALA A 13 -19.11 -5.89 17.08
C ALA A 13 -17.72 -6.39 17.51
N HIS A 14 -16.72 -5.51 17.54
CA HIS A 14 -15.33 -5.88 17.81
C HIS A 14 -14.77 -5.17 19.02
N SER A 15 -13.93 -5.87 19.79
CA SER A 15 -13.32 -5.32 20.99
C SER A 15 -12.21 -4.34 20.62
N PHE A 16 -11.93 -3.38 21.51
CA PHE A 16 -10.77 -2.48 21.35
C PHE A 16 -9.46 -3.25 21.14
N HIS A 17 -9.35 -4.44 21.72
CA HIS A 17 -8.18 -5.30 21.57
C HIS A 17 -8.00 -5.84 20.14
N ASP A 18 -9.08 -6.10 19.42
CA ASP A 18 -9.04 -6.57 18.02
C ASP A 18 -8.63 -5.45 17.07
N ALA A 19 -9.13 -4.23 17.31
CA ALA A 19 -8.70 -3.03 16.60
C ALA A 19 -7.19 -2.76 16.81
N LEU A 20 -6.70 -2.88 18.06
CA LEU A 20 -5.29 -2.69 18.38
C LEU A 20 -4.41 -3.73 17.67
N LYS A 21 -4.82 -5.00 17.64
CA LYS A 21 -4.11 -6.05 16.89
C LYS A 21 -4.02 -5.72 15.41
N ALA A 22 -5.13 -5.31 14.79
CA ALA A 22 -5.14 -4.92 13.39
C ALA A 22 -4.16 -3.77 13.12
N ILE A 23 -4.19 -2.72 13.94
CA ILE A 23 -3.27 -1.58 13.84
C ILE A 23 -1.81 -2.06 13.94
N LEU A 24 -1.48 -2.90 14.92
CA LEU A 24 -0.12 -3.42 15.10
C LEU A 24 0.34 -4.24 13.89
N ILE A 25 -0.54 -5.05 13.29
CA ILE A 25 -0.24 -5.80 12.06
C ILE A 25 0.06 -4.83 10.92
N TYR A 26 -0.77 -3.81 10.71
CA TYR A 26 -0.52 -2.80 9.66
C TYR A 26 0.79 -2.03 9.89
N LEU A 27 1.09 -1.66 11.14
CA LEU A 27 2.36 -1.00 11.49
C LEU A 27 3.57 -1.91 11.24
N ALA A 28 3.44 -3.21 11.47
CA ALA A 28 4.49 -4.19 11.18
C ALA A 28 4.67 -4.38 9.67
N ILE A 29 3.58 -4.55 8.90
CA ILE A 29 3.63 -4.65 7.44
C ILE A 29 4.19 -3.35 6.83
N ASN A 30 3.92 -2.20 7.45
CA ASN A 30 4.45 -0.92 7.01
C ASN A 30 5.98 -0.84 7.01
N LEU A 31 6.68 -1.67 7.80
CA LEU A 31 8.15 -1.77 7.73
C LEU A 31 8.60 -2.27 6.35
N VAL A 32 7.92 -3.28 5.80
CA VAL A 32 8.21 -3.81 4.46
C VAL A 32 7.89 -2.74 3.40
N TRP A 33 6.78 -2.03 3.58
CA TRP A 33 6.38 -0.93 2.70
C TRP A 33 7.36 0.25 2.73
N ALA A 34 7.89 0.59 3.89
CA ALA A 34 8.91 1.61 4.07
C ALA A 34 10.21 1.27 3.33
N ILE A 35 10.63 0.00 3.40
CA ILE A 35 11.78 -0.51 2.63
C ILE A 35 11.49 -0.41 1.13
N GLY A 36 10.30 -0.82 0.69
CA GLY A 36 9.87 -0.71 -0.70
C GLY A 36 9.91 0.74 -1.21
N LEU A 37 9.41 1.69 -0.42
CA LEU A 37 9.42 3.11 -0.74
C LEU A 37 10.85 3.64 -0.80
N TRP A 38 11.68 3.35 0.20
CA TRP A 38 13.07 3.79 0.23
C TRP A 38 13.88 3.27 -0.97
N GLN A 39 13.68 2.00 -1.35
CA GLN A 39 14.29 1.43 -2.55
C GLN A 39 13.75 2.09 -3.82
N GLY A 40 12.44 2.33 -3.88
CA GLY A 40 11.78 2.97 -5.01
C GLY A 40 12.30 4.38 -5.25
N THR A 41 12.31 5.21 -4.21
CA THR A 41 12.82 6.58 -4.31
C THR A 41 14.28 6.60 -4.74
N ARG A 42 15.11 5.71 -4.16
CA ARG A 42 16.53 5.63 -4.50
C ARG A 42 16.76 5.21 -5.95
N LYS A 43 15.96 4.30 -6.48
CA LYS A 43 16.08 3.81 -7.86
C LYS A 43 15.49 4.76 -8.90
N VAL A 44 14.37 5.40 -8.57
CA VAL A 44 13.59 6.22 -9.51
C VAL A 44 14.10 7.65 -9.56
N THR A 45 14.49 8.21 -8.41
CA THR A 45 14.77 9.65 -8.25
C THR A 45 16.20 9.94 -7.80
N GLU A 46 17.01 8.90 -7.59
CA GLU A 46 18.34 8.97 -6.96
C GLU A 46 18.36 9.60 -5.56
N VAL A 47 17.19 9.86 -4.97
CA VAL A 47 17.01 10.42 -3.65
C VAL A 47 16.51 9.35 -2.69
N ALA A 48 17.09 9.33 -1.48
CA ALA A 48 16.66 8.45 -0.41
C ALA A 48 16.21 9.31 0.79
N PRO A 49 14.92 9.33 1.14
CA PRO A 49 14.48 9.97 2.37
C PRO A 49 15.04 9.20 3.58
N PRO A 50 15.16 9.85 4.74
CA PRO A 50 15.54 9.14 5.97
C PRO A 50 14.48 8.07 6.30
N TYR A 51 14.91 6.95 6.90
CA TYR A 51 14.05 5.78 7.12
C TYR A 51 12.77 6.09 7.91
N TRP A 52 12.83 6.99 8.88
CA TRP A 52 11.65 7.40 9.66
C TRP A 52 10.61 8.09 8.76
N LEU A 53 11.06 8.96 7.84
CA LEU A 53 10.16 9.64 6.91
C LEU A 53 9.60 8.63 5.91
N ALA A 54 10.43 7.73 5.39
CA ALA A 54 9.98 6.66 4.51
C ALA A 54 8.88 5.81 5.17
N TYR A 55 9.01 5.52 6.46
CA TYR A 55 8.00 4.78 7.22
C TYR A 55 6.65 5.51 7.25
N PHE A 56 6.63 6.80 7.60
CA PHE A 56 5.38 7.56 7.63
C PHE A 56 4.78 7.76 6.23
N LEU A 57 5.63 8.02 5.23
CA LEU A 57 5.17 8.21 3.85
C LEU A 57 4.67 6.92 3.20
N ALA A 58 5.10 5.75 3.67
CA ALA A 58 4.64 4.47 3.13
C ALA A 58 3.23 4.08 3.60
N LEU A 59 2.79 4.58 4.77
CA LEU A 59 1.46 4.27 5.34
C LEU A 59 0.31 4.55 4.37
N PRO A 60 0.19 5.75 3.75
CA PRO A 60 -0.83 6.01 2.74
C PRO A 60 -0.85 4.97 1.62
N SER A 61 0.30 4.62 1.05
CA SER A 61 0.33 3.61 -0.02
C SER A 61 -0.06 2.22 0.44
N LEU A 62 0.31 1.84 1.67
CA LEU A 62 -0.11 0.57 2.25
C LEU A 62 -1.64 0.54 2.42
N LEU A 63 -2.25 1.61 2.93
CA LEU A 63 -3.70 1.68 3.14
C LEU A 63 -4.48 1.72 1.82
N PHE A 64 -3.99 2.45 0.81
CA PHE A 64 -4.68 2.56 -0.46
C PHE A 64 -4.48 1.35 -1.38
N TYR A 65 -3.29 0.75 -1.39
CA TYR A 65 -2.99 -0.33 -2.32
C TYR A 65 -3.26 -1.71 -1.73
N LEU A 66 -2.84 -1.99 -0.50
CA LEU A 66 -2.86 -3.38 -0.01
C LEU A 66 -4.28 -3.99 0.00
N PRO A 67 -5.34 -3.32 0.51
CA PRO A 67 -6.67 -3.89 0.51
C PRO A 67 -7.22 -4.12 -0.90
N ALA A 68 -7.15 -3.09 -1.76
CA ALA A 68 -7.65 -3.21 -3.12
C ALA A 68 -6.87 -4.26 -3.93
N MET A 69 -5.54 -4.27 -3.80
CA MET A 69 -4.69 -5.20 -4.53
C MET A 69 -4.92 -6.64 -4.10
N ALA A 70 -4.98 -6.94 -2.80
CA ALA A 70 -5.21 -8.32 -2.37
C ALA A 70 -6.63 -8.81 -2.72
N THR A 71 -7.66 -7.94 -2.78
CA THR A 71 -8.98 -8.32 -3.31
C THR A 71 -8.91 -8.68 -4.79
N ILE A 72 -8.30 -7.83 -5.63
CA ILE A 72 -8.15 -8.12 -7.06
C ILE A 72 -7.37 -9.42 -7.28
N LEU A 73 -6.23 -9.56 -6.60
CA LEU A 73 -5.38 -10.74 -6.75
C LEU A 73 -6.09 -12.02 -6.32
N ASN A 74 -6.84 -11.98 -5.22
CA ASN A 74 -7.64 -13.11 -4.78
C ASN A 74 -8.66 -13.52 -5.84
N ASP A 75 -9.42 -12.57 -6.39
CA ASP A 75 -10.42 -12.85 -7.41
C ASP A 75 -9.81 -13.37 -8.72
N ILE A 76 -8.60 -12.91 -9.07
CA ILE A 76 -7.85 -13.45 -10.21
C ILE A 76 -7.43 -14.89 -9.95
N ILE A 77 -6.87 -15.19 -8.78
CA ILE A 77 -6.41 -16.54 -8.40
C ILE A 77 -7.58 -17.52 -8.31
N THR A 78 -8.72 -17.10 -7.78
CA THR A 78 -9.93 -17.93 -7.69
C THR A 78 -10.72 -18.00 -9.00
N HIS A 79 -10.24 -17.37 -10.08
CA HIS A 79 -10.90 -17.32 -11.39
C HIS A 79 -12.30 -16.68 -11.34
N GLN A 80 -12.56 -15.81 -10.37
CA GLN A 80 -13.83 -15.08 -10.20
C GLN A 80 -13.76 -13.64 -10.70
N PHE A 81 -12.60 -13.20 -11.22
CA PHE A 81 -12.43 -11.83 -11.67
C PHE A 81 -13.31 -11.49 -12.88
N HIS A 82 -14.28 -10.60 -12.65
CA HIS A 82 -15.08 -9.96 -13.68
C HIS A 82 -14.83 -8.46 -13.66
N PHE A 83 -14.27 -7.93 -14.74
CA PHE A 83 -13.90 -6.51 -14.81
C PHE A 83 -15.10 -5.58 -14.58
N ALA A 84 -16.28 -5.94 -15.07
CA ALA A 84 -17.51 -5.17 -14.85
C ALA A 84 -17.84 -5.01 -13.35
N GLU A 85 -17.58 -6.03 -12.54
CA GLU A 85 -17.86 -6.03 -11.10
C GLU A 85 -16.76 -5.35 -10.28
N ARG A 86 -15.52 -5.34 -10.81
CA ARG A 86 -14.33 -4.79 -10.14
C ARG A 86 -13.86 -3.46 -10.70
N PHE A 87 -14.57 -2.90 -11.69
CA PHE A 87 -14.22 -1.64 -12.35
C PHE A 87 -14.00 -0.51 -11.35
N ILE A 88 -14.90 -0.35 -10.38
CA ILE A 88 -14.80 0.70 -9.35
C ILE A 88 -13.51 0.55 -8.55
N LEU A 89 -13.13 -0.67 -8.20
CA LEU A 89 -11.97 -0.94 -7.38
C LEU A 89 -10.66 -0.73 -8.17
N VAL A 90 -10.62 -1.12 -9.45
CA VAL A 90 -9.52 -0.78 -10.37
C VAL A 90 -9.41 0.74 -10.55
N PHE A 91 -10.54 1.42 -10.73
CA PHE A 91 -10.57 2.88 -10.83
C PHE A 91 -10.06 3.56 -9.55
N CYS A 92 -10.45 3.06 -8.37
CA CYS A 92 -9.92 3.53 -7.09
C CYS A 92 -8.40 3.37 -6.99
N LEU A 93 -7.82 2.27 -7.48
CA LEU A 93 -6.36 2.10 -7.52
C LEU A 93 -5.68 3.13 -8.44
N VAL A 94 -6.28 3.43 -9.59
CA VAL A 94 -5.77 4.46 -10.50
C VAL A 94 -5.80 5.83 -9.83
N VAL A 95 -6.94 6.20 -9.21
CA VAL A 95 -7.08 7.47 -8.48
C VAL A 95 -6.10 7.55 -7.31
N ALA A 96 -5.97 6.47 -6.52
CA ALA A 96 -5.00 6.40 -5.44
C ALA A 96 -3.57 6.61 -5.94
N THR A 97 -3.22 6.05 -7.11
CA THR A 97 -1.90 6.23 -7.72
C THR A 97 -1.62 7.69 -8.07
N GLN A 98 -2.61 8.42 -8.57
CA GLN A 98 -2.48 9.85 -8.87
C GLN A 98 -2.32 10.68 -7.57
N ILE A 99 -3.16 10.42 -6.56
CA ILE A 99 -3.10 11.12 -5.27
C ILE A 99 -1.74 10.89 -4.60
N LEU A 100 -1.28 9.64 -4.56
CA LEU A 100 0.02 9.28 -4.00
C LEU A 100 1.17 9.87 -4.81
N GLY A 101 1.04 9.97 -6.13
CA GLY A 101 2.04 10.60 -6.98
C GLY A 101 2.23 12.08 -6.66
N VAL A 102 1.13 12.82 -6.51
CA VAL A 102 1.16 14.22 -6.06
C VAL A 102 1.71 14.33 -4.64
N PHE A 103 1.29 13.43 -3.74
CA PHE A 103 1.77 13.41 -2.36
C PHE A 103 3.28 13.23 -2.29
N TYR A 104 3.83 12.23 -2.99
CA TYR A 104 5.27 11.96 -3.00
C TYR A 104 6.06 13.06 -3.71
N ALA A 105 5.51 13.65 -4.77
CA ALA A 105 6.13 14.77 -5.48
C ALA A 105 6.47 15.93 -4.54
N VAL A 106 5.62 16.19 -3.55
CA VAL A 106 5.75 17.32 -2.60
C VAL A 106 6.44 16.90 -1.30
N ALA A 107 6.12 15.72 -0.79
CA ALA A 107 6.59 15.27 0.52
C ALA A 107 8.07 14.84 0.50
N ILE A 108 8.53 14.27 -0.61
CA ILE A 108 9.92 13.83 -0.76
C ILE A 108 10.74 15.00 -1.29
N ARG A 109 11.79 15.34 -0.58
CA ARG A 109 12.67 16.46 -0.90
C ARG A 109 14.10 16.01 -1.09
N ASN A 110 14.78 16.62 -2.04
CA ASN A 110 16.18 16.35 -2.29
C ASN A 110 17.03 16.92 -1.13
N PRO A 111 17.90 16.11 -0.50
CA PRO A 111 18.67 16.52 0.66
C PRO A 111 19.69 17.62 0.37
N ARG A 112 20.09 17.82 -0.90
CA ARG A 112 21.10 18.82 -1.27
C ARG A 112 20.55 20.23 -1.35
N ASN A 113 19.31 20.40 -1.80
CA ASN A 113 18.71 21.71 -2.08
C ASN A 113 17.35 21.93 -1.39
N GLY A 114 16.80 20.92 -0.70
CA GLY A 114 15.50 20.98 -0.01
C GLY A 114 14.29 21.08 -0.94
N MET A 115 14.49 21.00 -2.26
CA MET A 115 13.43 21.12 -3.26
C MET A 115 12.63 19.81 -3.36
N PRO A 116 11.32 19.90 -3.63
CA PRO A 116 10.50 18.72 -3.92
C PRO A 116 11.04 17.96 -5.14
N ILE A 117 10.90 16.63 -5.15
CA ILE A 117 11.31 15.78 -6.30
C ILE A 117 10.50 16.06 -7.56
N GLY A 118 9.31 16.67 -7.43
CA GLY A 118 8.49 17.06 -8.57
C GLY A 118 7.53 15.97 -9.02
N LEU A 119 6.59 16.35 -9.90
CA LEU A 119 5.42 15.52 -10.22
C LEU A 119 5.77 14.23 -10.95
N GLN A 120 6.69 14.30 -11.93
CA GLN A 120 7.11 13.13 -12.71
C GLN A 120 7.73 12.05 -11.83
N ASP A 121 8.65 12.45 -10.96
CA ASP A 121 9.33 11.58 -10.01
C ASP A 121 8.37 11.04 -8.94
N GLY A 122 7.48 11.89 -8.41
CA GLY A 122 6.43 11.46 -7.48
C GLY A 122 5.50 10.40 -8.09
N MET A 123 5.07 10.60 -9.34
CA MET A 123 4.27 9.62 -10.07
C MET A 123 5.02 8.30 -10.29
N ALA A 124 6.30 8.36 -10.63
CA ALA A 124 7.12 7.17 -10.82
C ALA A 124 7.34 6.40 -9.51
N VAL A 125 7.52 7.09 -8.38
CA VAL A 125 7.55 6.47 -7.04
C VAL A 125 6.21 5.86 -6.68
N SER A 126 5.09 6.52 -6.99
CA SER A 126 3.75 6.00 -6.75
C SER A 126 3.49 4.71 -7.54
N LEU A 127 3.90 4.68 -8.81
CA LEU A 127 3.81 3.49 -9.67
C LEU A 127 4.73 2.36 -9.17
N TRP A 128 5.94 2.70 -8.70
CA TRP A 128 6.83 1.73 -8.08
C TRP A 128 6.18 1.06 -6.87
N MET A 129 5.56 1.85 -5.99
CA MET A 129 4.84 1.32 -4.82
C MET A 129 3.64 0.46 -5.20
N TRP A 130 2.93 0.83 -6.28
CA TRP A 130 1.85 0.01 -6.82
C TRP A 130 2.39 -1.33 -7.34
N LEU A 131 3.47 -1.33 -8.12
CA LEU A 131 4.11 -2.56 -8.61
C LEU A 131 4.64 -3.42 -7.45
N PHE A 132 5.21 -2.80 -6.43
CA PHE A 132 5.70 -3.48 -5.23
C PHE A 132 4.57 -4.14 -4.43
N SER A 133 3.35 -3.61 -4.51
CA SER A 133 2.19 -4.22 -3.85
C SER A 133 1.76 -5.56 -4.46
N LEU A 134 2.07 -5.83 -5.74
CA LEU A 134 1.73 -7.10 -6.41
C LEU A 134 2.42 -8.32 -5.76
N PRO A 135 3.77 -8.40 -5.69
CA PRO A 135 4.43 -9.56 -5.09
C PRO A 135 4.10 -9.70 -3.60
N ILE A 136 3.87 -8.60 -2.87
CA ILE A 136 3.46 -8.69 -1.47
C ILE A 136 2.03 -9.19 -1.32
N GLY A 137 1.10 -8.71 -2.15
CA GLY A 137 -0.27 -9.21 -2.17
C GLY A 137 -0.31 -10.71 -2.44
N LEU A 138 0.46 -11.19 -3.42
CA LEU A 138 0.60 -12.62 -3.70
C LEU A 138 1.20 -13.40 -2.52
N ALA A 139 2.25 -12.87 -1.88
CA ALA A 139 2.87 -13.50 -0.72
C ALA A 139 1.90 -13.60 0.47
N LEU A 140 1.08 -12.56 0.70
CA LEU A 140 0.08 -12.55 1.77
C LEU A 140 -1.05 -13.55 1.51
N LEU A 141 -1.51 -13.67 0.26
CA LEU A 141 -2.49 -14.70 -0.11
C LEU A 141 -1.92 -16.11 0.05
N TRP A 142 -0.69 -16.33 -0.40
CA TRP A 142 -0.01 -17.62 -0.23
C TRP A 142 0.16 -18.00 1.26
N LEU A 143 0.56 -17.03 2.10
CA LEU A 143 0.66 -17.20 3.55
C LEU A 143 -0.69 -17.53 4.19
N ASN A 144 -1.76 -16.90 3.70
CA ASN A 144 -3.11 -17.18 4.17
C ASN A 144 -3.49 -18.65 3.90
N ASP A 145 -3.29 -19.12 2.67
CA ASP A 145 -3.66 -20.49 2.26
C ASP A 145 -2.86 -21.57 3.01
N HIS A 146 -1.58 -21.34 3.27
CA HIS A 146 -0.70 -22.35 3.88
C HIS A 146 -0.72 -22.35 5.41
N MET A 147 -0.80 -21.17 6.01
CA MET A 147 -0.67 -21.03 7.46
C MET A 147 -1.98 -20.71 8.17
N LYS A 148 -3.08 -20.47 7.44
CA LYS A 148 -4.39 -20.04 8.00
C LYS A 148 -4.23 -18.89 8.99
N ILE A 149 -3.32 -17.96 8.70
CA ILE A 149 -2.99 -16.84 9.59
C ILE A 149 -4.07 -15.76 9.55
N ILE A 150 -5.00 -15.81 8.59
CA ILE A 150 -6.03 -14.80 8.36
C ILE A 150 -7.41 -15.45 8.27
#